data_AF-A0A6A4VJC9-F1
#
_entry.id   AF-A0A6A4VJC9-F1
#
_cell.length_a   1.000
_cell.length_b   1.000
_cell.length_c   1.000
_cell.angle_alpha   90.00
_cell.angle_beta   90.00
_cell.angle_gamma   90.00
#
_symmetry.space_group_name_H-M   'P 1'
#
loop_
_entity.id
_entity.type
_entity.pdbx_description
1 polymer ?
#
loop_
_entity_poly.entity_id
_entity_poly.type
_entity_poly.pdbx_seq_one_letter_code
_entity_poly.pdbx_strand_id
1 'polypeptide(L)'
;MRHQLLVLGTVVTLMYAISCWSVKLSLCEPSRSGRCSQDGGWLALSDVSLETRRCQRWQSPGHWNCDTFDQPCPLMRSPLMDMVGMASEPVPAINEAGLPGMAVASSAGSAPQPGSAEEGGQAPPEPEPSEVPETVRTYFPETWLFDLHSVSEDGTVTLNQEVPDTITEWVAGAVCTSETAGLGVSETASLTSFQPFFVAYTLPYSVKRGETLVLKVSVRNYHQDDLPVKLTLVASEEYETLSPPVETLCVPAGDSVVVPFRLRPSALGDVNITTVAEVYPEYPAACGPETVLYFSDAVTRPVLVEPEGYEREFVNSSFLCSTSGDGQQGGSVMDVSWSLSLPADLVPGSERARVEVVGDLLGPSIDGGVSGGGQQALTAYVTIALLRSSVTLKPDTLADAFRCLYQDTVLALEALASFSAALPRSATSELRVRVSEPLGAEEFRITPANQLLVQTRQLDRLPARVFARAEGDGCALVQAILKYNVKETDPSNALSISVESKPKPGQTNCLKHVVETCVRYEKPGESNMAVVEVEMVSGFIPNKGSLKALKENAELELKRWEVSKNKVVFYFDSLDSRRRCLEMVVQREQEVEDVKPARATVYDYYQAEVALSTSYNHDMDCATAAA
;
A
#
# COMPACT_ATOMS: atom_id res chain seq x y z
N MET A 1 -52.46 -21.86 36.84
CA MET A 1 -51.86 -22.49 38.04
C MET A 1 -51.10 -23.75 37.61
N ARG A 2 -49.93 -23.97 38.24
CA ARG A 2 -48.84 -24.95 37.96
C ARG A 2 -49.19 -26.30 37.29
N HIS A 3 -48.32 -26.73 36.35
CA HIS A 3 -47.43 -27.93 36.36
C HIS A 3 -46.54 -27.90 35.08
N GLN A 4 -45.18 -27.90 35.16
CA GLN A 4 -44.23 -29.04 35.21
C GLN A 4 -44.20 -29.86 33.89
N LEU A 5 -43.10 -30.13 33.16
CA LEU A 5 -41.81 -30.82 33.40
C LEU A 5 -40.89 -30.57 32.15
N LEU A 6 -39.59 -30.21 32.21
CA LEU A 6 -38.36 -31.05 32.31
C LEU A 6 -38.17 -32.13 31.22
N VAL A 7 -37.08 -32.07 30.42
CA VAL A 7 -36.18 -33.19 30.01
C VAL A 7 -34.85 -32.65 29.43
N LEU A 8 -33.74 -33.24 29.90
CA LEU A 8 -32.34 -33.11 29.46
C LEU A 8 -32.07 -33.80 28.10
N GLY A 9 -31.05 -33.35 27.37
CA GLY A 9 -30.49 -34.11 26.26
C GLY A 9 -29.11 -33.61 25.84
N THR A 10 -28.07 -34.24 26.37
CA THR A 10 -26.71 -34.26 25.81
C THR A 10 -26.68 -35.10 24.53
N VAL A 11 -26.02 -34.60 23.48
CA VAL A 11 -25.49 -35.44 22.39
C VAL A 11 -24.10 -34.92 22.02
N VAL A 12 -23.11 -35.79 22.21
CA VAL A 12 -21.77 -35.71 21.62
C VAL A 12 -21.86 -36.38 20.25
N THR A 13 -21.44 -35.71 19.17
CA THR A 13 -20.94 -36.38 17.95
C THR A 13 -20.02 -35.42 17.19
N LEU A 14 -18.77 -35.85 16.98
CA LEU A 14 -17.84 -35.29 16.00
C LEU A 14 -18.38 -35.55 14.58
N MET A 15 -18.27 -34.55 13.70
CA MET A 15 -17.75 -34.60 12.32
C MET A 15 -18.14 -33.30 11.59
N TYR A 16 -17.15 -32.68 10.96
CA TYR A 16 -17.20 -31.59 9.97
C TYR A 16 -18.55 -30.88 9.80
N ALA A 17 -18.66 -29.68 10.37
CA ALA A 17 -19.73 -28.74 10.06
C ALA A 17 -19.12 -27.35 9.83
N ILE A 18 -19.18 -26.89 8.58
CA ILE A 18 -19.10 -25.48 8.22
C ILE A 18 -20.24 -24.80 8.98
N SER A 19 -19.90 -24.16 10.11
CA SER A 19 -20.87 -23.42 10.91
C SER A 19 -21.21 -22.12 10.20
N CYS A 20 -22.33 -22.07 9.48
CA CYS A 20 -22.95 -20.82 9.08
C CYS A 20 -23.49 -20.11 10.32
N TRP A 21 -22.88 -19.00 10.71
CA TRP A 21 -23.39 -18.11 11.73
C TRP A 21 -24.42 -17.16 11.09
N SER A 22 -25.59 -17.01 11.73
CA SER A 22 -26.64 -16.08 11.30
C SER A 22 -26.58 -14.82 12.17
N VAL A 23 -26.08 -13.71 11.61
CA VAL A 23 -26.21 -12.38 12.23
C VAL A 23 -27.53 -11.76 11.78
N LYS A 24 -28.44 -11.50 12.73
CA LYS A 24 -29.74 -10.89 12.44
C LYS A 24 -29.66 -9.38 12.67
N LEU A 25 -29.53 -8.61 11.59
CA LEU A 25 -29.73 -7.16 11.61
C LEU A 25 -31.23 -6.88 11.45
N SER A 26 -31.85 -6.35 12.49
CA SER A 26 -33.24 -5.86 12.41
C SER A 26 -33.24 -4.40 12.02
N LEU A 27 -33.74 -4.10 10.83
CA LEU A 27 -34.07 -2.76 10.38
C LEU A 27 -35.60 -2.65 10.35
N CYS A 28 -36.14 -1.62 11.01
CA CYS A 28 -37.57 -1.32 11.25
C CYS A 28 -38.27 -2.02 12.43
N GLU A 29 -38.64 -1.24 13.44
CA GLU A 29 -39.76 -1.56 14.34
C GLU A 29 -41.10 -1.37 13.59
N PRO A 30 -42.09 -2.25 13.82
CA PRO A 30 -43.40 -2.12 13.20
C PRO A 30 -44.21 -0.99 13.87
N SER A 31 -44.20 0.20 13.28
CA SER A 31 -45.21 1.21 13.63
C SER A 31 -46.57 0.79 13.05
N ARG A 32 -47.64 1.01 13.84
CA ARG A 32 -49.04 0.66 13.53
C ARG A 32 -49.60 1.47 12.34
N SER A 33 -49.19 1.18 11.12
CA SER A 33 -50.01 1.37 9.92
C SER A 33 -49.25 0.85 8.71
N GLY A 34 -49.66 -0.31 8.21
CA GLY A 34 -49.12 -0.88 6.99
C GLY A 34 -49.36 0.03 5.79
N ARG A 35 -48.27 0.44 5.14
CA ARG A 35 -48.07 0.59 3.69
C ARG A 35 -46.75 1.34 3.46
N CYS A 36 -45.82 0.74 2.72
CA CYS A 36 -44.77 1.49 2.04
C CYS A 36 -44.89 1.24 0.54
N SER A 37 -44.84 2.34 -0.20
CA SER A 37 -45.07 2.46 -1.65
C SER A 37 -43.77 2.89 -2.33
N GLN A 38 -43.80 2.70 -3.65
CA GLN A 38 -42.76 2.57 -4.68
C GLN A 38 -41.94 3.85 -5.05
N ASP A 39 -40.73 3.58 -5.57
CA ASP A 39 -39.96 4.19 -6.69
C ASP A 39 -38.90 5.31 -6.52
N GLY A 40 -37.63 4.90 -6.73
CA GLY A 40 -36.42 5.57 -7.27
C GLY A 40 -35.65 6.70 -6.53
N GLY A 41 -34.38 6.44 -6.13
CA GLY A 41 -33.31 7.48 -6.07
C GLY A 41 -31.97 7.08 -5.42
N TRP A 42 -30.82 7.43 -6.02
CA TRP A 42 -29.44 7.13 -5.58
C TRP A 42 -28.69 8.36 -5.01
N LEU A 43 -27.81 8.15 -4.01
CA LEU A 43 -26.66 9.04 -3.76
C LEU A 43 -25.52 8.33 -3.00
N ALA A 44 -24.28 8.55 -3.44
CA ALA A 44 -23.04 7.98 -2.89
C ALA A 44 -22.24 9.03 -2.12
N LEU A 45 -21.62 8.64 -1.00
CA LEU A 45 -20.54 9.39 -0.35
C LEU A 45 -19.47 8.42 0.19
N SER A 46 -18.24 8.91 0.13
CA SER A 46 -16.95 8.19 0.10
C SER A 46 -16.24 8.11 1.45
N ASP A 47 -15.48 7.02 1.58
CA ASP A 47 -14.19 6.84 2.30
C ASP A 47 -14.16 7.09 3.83
N VAL A 48 -14.04 6.00 4.59
CA VAL A 48 -13.78 6.04 6.04
C VAL A 48 -12.55 5.17 6.33
N SER A 49 -11.43 5.84 6.61
CA SER A 49 -10.16 5.25 7.00
C SER A 49 -10.22 4.65 8.42
N LEU A 50 -9.67 3.44 8.58
CA LEU A 50 -9.59 2.70 9.84
C LEU A 50 -8.41 3.22 10.70
N GLU A 51 -8.69 3.80 11.87
CA GLU A 51 -7.67 4.26 12.82
C GLU A 51 -7.55 3.26 14.00
N THR A 52 -6.51 2.42 14.01
CA THR A 52 -6.25 1.51 15.14
C THR A 52 -5.43 2.22 16.22
N ARG A 53 -6.01 2.47 17.41
CA ARG A 53 -5.25 2.92 18.60
C ARG A 53 -5.15 1.81 19.64
N ARG A 54 -3.99 1.70 20.31
CA ARG A 54 -3.79 0.77 21.45
C ARG A 54 -4.56 1.26 22.68
N CYS A 55 -5.36 0.38 23.30
CA CYS A 55 -5.89 0.59 24.64
C CYS A 55 -4.76 0.54 25.68
N GLN A 56 -4.59 1.59 26.48
CA GLN A 56 -3.78 1.52 27.70
C GLN A 56 -4.64 1.09 28.89
N ARG A 57 -4.06 0.19 29.69
CA ARG A 57 -4.62 -0.37 30.93
C ARG A 57 -4.51 0.69 32.04
N TRP A 58 -5.62 1.02 32.71
CA TRP A 58 -5.63 1.90 33.89
C TRP A 58 -5.97 1.13 35.17
N GLN A 59 -5.33 1.52 36.27
CA GLN A 59 -5.45 0.92 37.60
C GLN A 59 -6.40 1.72 38.50
N SER A 60 -7.29 0.98 39.19
CA SER A 60 -8.10 1.31 40.38
C SER A 60 -9.47 2.01 40.19
N PRO A 61 -10.45 1.74 41.09
CA PRO A 61 -11.87 1.75 40.75
C PRO A 61 -12.64 2.94 41.33
N GLY A 62 -13.61 3.44 40.55
CA GLY A 62 -14.79 4.14 41.07
C GLY A 62 -14.90 5.62 40.71
N HIS A 63 -15.27 5.92 39.46
CA HIS A 63 -16.29 6.92 39.08
C HIS A 63 -16.39 7.00 37.56
N TRP A 64 -17.61 6.86 37.04
CA TRP A 64 -17.93 7.07 35.63
C TRP A 64 -18.36 8.53 35.46
N ASN A 65 -17.66 9.28 34.61
CA ASN A 65 -18.21 10.54 34.10
C ASN A 65 -17.86 10.66 32.62
N CYS A 66 -18.87 10.45 31.77
CA CYS A 66 -18.83 10.67 30.33
C CYS A 66 -19.88 11.73 30.02
N ASP A 67 -19.49 12.99 30.10
CA ASP A 67 -20.22 14.19 29.66
C ASP A 67 -19.10 15.25 29.56
N THR A 68 -18.79 15.92 28.44
CA THR A 68 -19.66 16.54 27.43
C THR A 68 -18.84 16.83 26.15
N PHE A 69 -19.40 16.54 24.98
CA PHE A 69 -19.04 17.12 23.68
C PHE A 69 -20.15 18.09 23.29
N ASP A 70 -19.83 19.37 23.03
CA ASP A 70 -20.74 20.27 22.30
C ASP A 70 -19.98 21.38 21.54
N GLN A 71 -19.92 21.19 20.20
CA GLN A 71 -19.91 22.17 19.07
C GLN A 71 -18.76 23.20 18.87
N PRO A 72 -18.71 23.95 17.73
CA PRO A 72 -18.44 23.53 16.33
C PRO A 72 -17.33 24.40 15.65
N CYS A 73 -16.98 24.10 14.39
CA CYS A 73 -15.98 24.81 13.57
C CYS A 73 -16.17 26.34 13.49
N PRO A 74 -15.07 27.15 13.49
CA PRO A 74 -15.15 28.54 13.04
C PRO A 74 -14.30 28.86 11.80
N LEU A 75 -14.94 29.57 10.86
CA LEU A 75 -14.32 30.40 9.83
C LEU A 75 -13.96 31.79 10.40
N MET A 76 -12.87 32.38 9.88
CA MET A 76 -12.45 33.80 9.87
C MET A 76 -12.88 34.78 10.99
N ARG A 77 -11.90 35.27 11.78
CA ARG A 77 -11.44 36.69 11.91
C ARG A 77 -10.63 36.93 13.20
N SER A 78 -9.59 37.77 13.12
CA SER A 78 -8.83 38.40 14.22
C SER A 78 -9.49 39.73 14.67
N PRO A 79 -8.91 40.59 15.58
CA PRO A 79 -7.86 40.44 16.61
C PRO A 79 -8.26 41.02 18.01
N LEU A 80 -7.46 40.75 19.06
CA LEU A 80 -7.06 41.61 20.23
C LEU A 80 -6.93 40.84 21.57
N MET A 81 -5.75 41.00 22.21
CA MET A 81 -5.40 41.09 23.65
C MET A 81 -6.08 40.16 24.69
N ASP A 82 -5.43 39.61 25.73
CA ASP A 82 -4.26 40.06 26.49
C ASP A 82 -3.69 38.95 27.40
N MET A 83 -2.46 39.21 27.86
CA MET A 83 -1.60 38.43 28.77
C MET A 83 -2.14 38.22 30.20
N VAL A 84 -1.63 37.18 30.89
CA VAL A 84 -1.02 37.10 32.26
C VAL A 84 -0.70 35.59 32.48
N GLY A 85 0.42 35.07 32.99
CA GLY A 85 1.55 35.55 33.79
C GLY A 85 1.76 34.62 35.02
N MET A 86 3.02 34.37 35.41
CA MET A 86 3.56 33.72 36.64
C MET A 86 3.95 32.22 36.51
N ALA A 87 5.24 31.81 36.51
CA ALA A 87 6.29 31.80 37.56
C ALA A 87 5.89 30.94 38.79
N SER A 88 6.67 30.02 39.38
CA SER A 88 8.12 29.83 39.55
C SER A 88 8.46 28.43 40.16
N GLU A 89 9.71 27.99 40.01
CA GLU A 89 10.47 26.93 40.76
C GLU A 89 10.50 27.14 42.32
N PRO A 90 11.10 26.27 43.20
CA PRO A 90 12.25 25.35 43.01
C PRO A 90 12.32 24.01 43.81
N VAL A 91 13.43 23.31 43.55
CA VAL A 91 14.01 22.05 44.10
C VAL A 91 14.41 22.14 45.59
N PRO A 92 14.66 21.02 46.31
CA PRO A 92 16.06 20.57 46.49
C PRO A 92 16.31 19.04 46.49
N ALA A 93 17.56 18.69 46.23
CA ALA A 93 18.20 17.37 46.16
C ALA A 93 18.69 16.84 47.52
N ILE A 94 18.88 15.52 47.67
CA ILE A 94 19.78 14.89 48.67
C ILE A 94 20.34 13.52 48.18
N ASN A 95 21.64 13.54 47.82
CA ASN A 95 22.81 12.71 48.19
C ASN A 95 23.00 11.20 47.87
N GLU A 96 24.25 10.93 47.46
CA GLU A 96 24.97 9.67 47.18
C GLU A 96 25.33 8.80 48.40
N ALA A 97 25.66 7.52 48.16
CA ALA A 97 26.99 6.93 48.46
C ALA A 97 27.08 5.41 48.18
N GLY A 98 28.21 4.94 47.62
CA GLY A 98 28.86 3.69 48.08
C GLY A 98 29.15 2.55 47.07
N LEU A 99 30.35 2.58 46.48
CA LEU A 99 31.19 1.42 46.09
C LEU A 99 32.21 1.14 47.24
N PRO A 100 32.84 -0.05 47.44
CA PRO A 100 33.66 -0.82 46.47
C PRO A 100 33.48 -2.37 46.58
N GLY A 101 34.02 -3.26 45.72
CA GLY A 101 35.42 -3.50 45.38
C GLY A 101 35.63 -4.89 44.72
N MET A 102 36.81 -5.06 44.11
CA MET A 102 37.23 -6.06 43.10
C MET A 102 37.64 -7.47 43.60
N ALA A 103 37.61 -8.45 42.67
CA ALA A 103 38.64 -9.49 42.41
C ALA A 103 38.25 -10.25 41.09
N VAL A 104 38.91 -10.11 39.94
CA VAL A 104 40.14 -10.74 39.39
C VAL A 104 40.24 -12.26 39.55
N ALA A 105 40.06 -13.00 38.43
CA ALA A 105 40.98 -14.07 37.98
C ALA A 105 40.62 -14.57 36.56
N SER A 106 41.65 -14.64 35.74
CA SER A 106 41.74 -15.08 34.33
C SER A 106 42.17 -16.54 34.21
N SER A 107 41.82 -17.25 33.13
CA SER A 107 42.77 -18.00 32.28
C SER A 107 42.10 -18.75 31.12
N ALA A 108 42.89 -18.86 30.04
CA ALA A 108 42.61 -19.39 28.71
C ALA A 108 42.86 -20.90 28.56
N GLY A 109 42.41 -21.46 27.42
CA GLY A 109 42.83 -22.76 26.87
C GLY A 109 41.74 -23.42 26.02
N SER A 110 41.65 -23.15 24.71
CA SER A 110 42.33 -23.86 23.59
C SER A 110 41.60 -25.11 23.08
N ALA A 111 41.26 -25.07 21.78
CA ALA A 111 40.67 -26.13 20.97
C ALA A 111 41.62 -27.32 20.70
N PRO A 112 41.07 -28.47 20.31
CA PRO A 112 41.76 -29.37 19.39
C PRO A 112 40.87 -29.99 18.28
N GLN A 113 41.45 -30.13 17.09
CA GLN A 113 41.18 -31.13 16.03
C GLN A 113 42.50 -31.29 15.23
N PRO A 114 42.73 -32.30 14.35
CA PRO A 114 41.83 -33.35 13.84
C PRO A 114 42.44 -34.79 13.81
N GLY A 115 41.63 -35.79 13.45
CA GLY A 115 42.08 -37.14 13.06
C GLY A 115 41.11 -37.79 12.06
N SER A 116 41.67 -38.18 10.90
CA SER A 116 41.17 -39.02 9.79
C SER A 116 40.76 -40.45 10.21
N ALA A 117 40.00 -41.29 9.50
CA ALA A 117 39.18 -41.31 8.29
C ALA A 117 38.42 -42.66 8.29
N GLU A 118 37.24 -42.77 7.67
CA GLU A 118 36.86 -43.85 6.73
C GLU A 118 35.43 -43.64 6.18
N GLU A 119 35.30 -43.81 4.86
CA GLU A 119 34.13 -43.64 4.01
C GLU A 119 33.15 -44.83 4.09
N GLY A 120 31.85 -44.53 3.97
CA GLY A 120 30.87 -45.51 3.47
C GLY A 120 29.42 -45.17 3.82
N GLY A 121 28.62 -44.79 2.81
CA GLY A 121 27.19 -45.11 2.77
C GLY A 121 26.18 -43.95 2.66
N GLN A 122 25.57 -43.88 1.47
CA GLN A 122 24.26 -43.31 1.11
C GLN A 122 23.97 -41.81 1.35
N ALA A 123 23.77 -41.10 0.24
CA ALA A 123 23.16 -39.77 0.22
C ALA A 123 21.74 -39.82 0.83
N PRO A 124 21.33 -38.83 1.64
CA PRO A 124 19.97 -38.72 2.13
C PRO A 124 18.99 -38.54 0.96
N PRO A 125 17.78 -39.12 1.02
CA PRO A 125 16.76 -38.84 0.02
C PRO A 125 16.44 -37.35 0.03
N GLU A 126 16.34 -36.80 -1.18
CA GLU A 126 15.85 -35.46 -1.48
C GLU A 126 14.48 -35.26 -0.79
N PRO A 127 14.26 -34.16 -0.06
CA PRO A 127 13.02 -33.97 0.68
C PRO A 127 11.87 -33.81 -0.33
N GLU A 128 10.92 -34.75 -0.26
CA GLU A 128 9.66 -34.61 -1.00
C GLU A 128 8.94 -33.33 -0.56
N PRO A 129 8.29 -32.61 -1.49
CA PRO A 129 7.61 -31.36 -1.18
C PRO A 129 6.51 -31.64 -0.14
N SER A 130 6.63 -30.96 1.01
CA SER A 130 5.63 -31.01 2.08
C SER A 130 4.25 -30.69 1.51
N GLU A 131 3.32 -31.64 1.61
CA GLU A 131 1.91 -31.42 1.27
C GLU A 131 1.39 -30.26 2.12
N VAL A 132 1.08 -29.14 1.46
CA VAL A 132 0.47 -27.98 2.09
C VAL A 132 -0.94 -28.40 2.55
N PRO A 133 -1.36 -28.07 3.79
CA PRO A 133 -2.66 -28.50 4.31
C PRO A 133 -3.84 -28.05 3.42
N GLU A 134 -4.96 -28.78 3.48
CA GLU A 134 -6.15 -28.59 2.61
C GLU A 134 -6.75 -27.18 2.64
N THR A 135 -6.48 -26.37 3.66
CA THR A 135 -6.97 -24.98 3.79
C THR A 135 -5.85 -24.03 4.19
N VAL A 136 -5.38 -23.22 3.23
CA VAL A 136 -4.39 -22.15 3.43
C VAL A 136 -5.10 -20.80 3.46
N ARG A 137 -4.83 -20.00 4.48
CA ARG A 137 -5.37 -18.66 4.61
C ARG A 137 -4.64 -17.69 3.69
N THR A 138 -5.39 -17.06 2.79
CA THR A 138 -4.85 -16.19 1.73
C THR A 138 -5.65 -14.91 1.55
N TYR A 139 -6.91 -14.87 1.99
CA TYR A 139 -7.82 -13.76 1.75
C TYR A 139 -7.94 -12.83 2.96
N PHE A 140 -7.16 -11.74 2.93
CA PHE A 140 -7.07 -10.75 4.01
C PHE A 140 -7.45 -9.33 3.55
N PRO A 141 -8.73 -9.08 3.20
CA PRO A 141 -9.16 -7.75 2.78
C PRO A 141 -9.23 -6.77 3.96
N GLU A 142 -9.06 -5.47 3.69
CA GLU A 142 -9.30 -4.41 4.67
C GLU A 142 -10.79 -4.12 4.88
N THR A 143 -11.60 -4.29 3.82
CA THR A 143 -13.04 -4.07 3.81
C THR A 143 -13.77 -5.27 3.20
N TRP A 144 -14.90 -5.63 3.77
CA TRP A 144 -15.72 -6.78 3.37
C TRP A 144 -17.20 -6.37 3.39
N LEU A 145 -17.99 -6.88 2.44
CA LEU A 145 -19.41 -6.56 2.26
C LEU A 145 -19.73 -5.09 1.90
N PHE A 146 -18.96 -4.50 0.97
CA PHE A 146 -19.28 -3.19 0.40
C PHE A 146 -20.21 -3.32 -0.81
N ASP A 147 -21.42 -3.83 -0.58
CA ASP A 147 -22.39 -4.19 -1.62
C ASP A 147 -23.73 -3.47 -1.45
N LEU A 148 -24.45 -3.31 -2.57
CA LEU A 148 -25.79 -2.73 -2.61
C LEU A 148 -26.83 -3.81 -2.83
N HIS A 149 -27.83 -3.86 -1.96
CA HIS A 149 -28.92 -4.83 -2.04
C HIS A 149 -30.28 -4.14 -1.99
N SER A 150 -31.21 -4.61 -2.82
CA SER A 150 -32.61 -4.25 -2.70
C SER A 150 -33.28 -5.10 -1.63
N VAL A 151 -34.04 -4.45 -0.75
CA VAL A 151 -34.83 -5.11 0.29
C VAL A 151 -36.24 -5.35 -0.25
N SER A 152 -36.76 -6.58 -0.10
CA SER A 152 -38.11 -6.93 -0.53
C SER A 152 -39.19 -6.28 0.33
N GLU A 153 -40.47 -6.38 -0.07
CA GLU A 153 -41.61 -5.79 0.66
C GLU A 153 -41.70 -6.25 2.14
N ASP A 154 -41.11 -7.40 2.46
CA ASP A 154 -41.05 -7.97 3.81
C ASP A 154 -40.02 -7.27 4.74
N GLY A 155 -39.24 -6.33 4.21
CA GLY A 155 -38.25 -5.56 4.97
C GLY A 155 -36.99 -6.34 5.36
N THR A 156 -36.79 -7.55 4.83
CA THR A 156 -35.64 -8.41 5.17
C THR A 156 -34.94 -8.94 3.92
N VAL A 157 -33.62 -8.84 3.90
CA VAL A 157 -32.74 -9.52 2.94
C VAL A 157 -31.80 -10.44 3.72
N THR A 158 -31.58 -11.65 3.22
CA THR A 158 -30.63 -12.60 3.81
C THR A 158 -29.54 -12.88 2.80
N LEU A 159 -28.29 -12.65 3.20
CA LEU A 159 -27.11 -12.84 2.37
C LEU A 159 -26.26 -13.93 3.02
N ASN A 160 -25.90 -14.93 2.23
CA ASN A 160 -24.96 -15.96 2.65
C ASN A 160 -23.61 -15.59 2.04
N GLN A 161 -22.65 -15.27 2.90
CA GLN A 161 -21.30 -14.88 2.49
C GLN A 161 -20.29 -15.60 3.37
N GLU A 162 -19.14 -15.93 2.79
CA GLU A 162 -18.02 -16.53 3.51
C GLU A 162 -17.19 -15.43 4.20
N VAL A 163 -16.84 -15.67 5.46
CA VAL A 163 -16.08 -14.72 6.27
C VAL A 163 -14.63 -14.74 5.81
N PRO A 164 -13.95 -13.59 5.68
CA PRO A 164 -12.54 -13.57 5.29
C PRO A 164 -11.63 -14.28 6.31
N ASP A 165 -10.43 -14.66 5.87
CA ASP A 165 -9.47 -15.43 6.67
C ASP A 165 -8.82 -14.62 7.84
N THR A 166 -9.11 -13.32 7.89
CA THR A 166 -8.64 -12.40 8.93
C THR A 166 -9.32 -12.72 10.26
N ILE A 167 -8.55 -13.16 11.25
CA ILE A 167 -9.01 -13.40 12.63
C ILE A 167 -9.17 -12.06 13.35
N THR A 168 -10.36 -11.47 13.25
CA THR A 168 -10.70 -10.18 13.84
C THR A 168 -12.18 -10.08 14.22
N GLU A 169 -12.53 -9.01 14.93
CA GLU A 169 -13.91 -8.56 15.04
C GLU A 169 -14.25 -7.66 13.84
N TRP A 170 -15.16 -8.15 13.00
CA TRP A 170 -15.74 -7.39 11.90
C TRP A 170 -16.88 -6.55 12.42
N VAL A 171 -16.83 -5.24 12.17
CA VAL A 171 -17.92 -4.31 12.52
C VAL A 171 -18.61 -3.90 11.23
N ALA A 172 -19.90 -4.19 11.13
CA ALA A 172 -20.72 -3.89 9.97
C ALA A 172 -21.77 -2.83 10.32
N GLY A 173 -21.98 -1.90 9.40
CA GLY A 173 -23.09 -0.97 9.39
C GLY A 173 -23.76 -1.00 8.03
N ALA A 174 -25.05 -0.69 7.99
CA ALA A 174 -25.82 -0.58 6.77
C ALA A 174 -26.41 0.82 6.65
N VAL A 175 -26.41 1.35 5.43
CA VAL A 175 -27.11 2.58 5.09
C VAL A 175 -28.21 2.21 4.11
N CYS A 176 -29.44 2.56 4.45
CA CYS A 176 -30.61 2.27 3.65
C CYS A 176 -31.20 3.58 3.13
N THR A 177 -31.59 3.59 1.87
CA THR A 177 -32.35 4.68 1.28
C THR A 177 -33.72 4.18 0.88
N SER A 178 -34.76 4.89 1.27
CA SER A 178 -36.14 4.66 0.86
C SER A 178 -36.75 5.99 0.43
N GLU A 179 -37.52 6.05 -0.65
CA GLU A 179 -38.12 7.34 -1.04
C GLU A 179 -39.17 7.84 -0.05
N THR A 180 -39.80 6.94 0.71
CA THR A 180 -40.86 7.32 1.66
C THR A 180 -40.31 7.63 3.04
N ALA A 181 -39.36 6.84 3.53
CA ALA A 181 -38.78 7.00 4.86
C ALA A 181 -37.47 7.81 4.87
N GLY A 182 -36.92 8.13 3.70
CA GLY A 182 -35.65 8.84 3.56
C GLY A 182 -34.44 7.96 3.81
N LEU A 183 -33.38 8.56 4.36
CA LEU A 183 -32.12 7.88 4.69
C LEU A 183 -32.20 7.28 6.10
N GLY A 184 -31.92 5.99 6.21
CA GLY A 184 -31.73 5.29 7.48
C GLY A 184 -30.29 4.80 7.61
N VAL A 185 -29.71 4.95 8.80
CA VAL A 185 -28.40 4.37 9.15
C VAL A 185 -28.64 3.34 10.25
N SER A 186 -28.12 2.13 10.08
CA SER A 186 -28.26 1.05 11.06
C SER A 186 -27.35 1.30 12.27
N GLU A 187 -27.69 0.69 13.40
CA GLU A 187 -26.70 0.45 14.45
C GLU A 187 -25.61 -0.49 13.92
N THR A 188 -24.41 -0.37 14.48
CA THR A 188 -23.29 -1.25 14.14
C THR A 188 -23.47 -2.63 14.75
N ALA A 189 -23.43 -3.67 13.93
CA ALA A 189 -23.36 -5.06 14.37
C ALA A 189 -21.91 -5.56 14.32
N SER A 190 -21.53 -6.46 15.21
CA SER A 190 -20.20 -7.08 15.16
C SER A 190 -20.26 -8.60 14.99
N LEU A 191 -19.26 -9.13 14.28
CA LEU A 191 -19.04 -10.55 14.03
C LEU A 191 -17.59 -10.86 14.34
N THR A 192 -17.34 -11.70 15.35
CA THR A 192 -15.99 -12.15 15.67
C THR A 192 -15.65 -13.42 14.90
N SER A 193 -14.64 -13.32 14.03
CA SER A 193 -14.00 -14.47 13.40
C SER A 193 -12.88 -14.96 14.32
N PHE A 194 -12.87 -16.25 14.65
CA PHE A 194 -11.95 -16.80 15.63
C PHE A 194 -11.50 -18.22 15.26
N GLN A 195 -10.19 -18.44 15.36
CA GLN A 195 -9.57 -19.76 15.25
C GLN A 195 -8.76 -19.99 16.53
N PRO A 196 -8.89 -21.15 17.21
CA PRO A 196 -8.24 -21.39 18.50
C PRO A 196 -6.73 -21.63 18.37
N PHE A 197 -6.27 -22.08 17.21
CA PHE A 197 -4.85 -22.32 16.91
C PHE A 197 -4.55 -21.70 15.55
N PHE A 198 -3.61 -20.76 15.51
CA PHE A 198 -3.23 -20.10 14.27
C PHE A 198 -1.80 -19.56 14.27
N VAL A 199 -1.26 -19.39 13.07
CA VAL A 199 -0.02 -18.69 12.80
C VAL A 199 -0.31 -17.27 12.30
N ALA A 200 0.51 -16.30 12.69
CA ALA A 200 0.38 -14.92 12.24
C ALA A 200 1.75 -14.25 12.12
N TYR A 201 1.91 -13.43 11.09
CA TYR A 201 3.10 -12.61 10.88
C TYR A 201 2.73 -11.32 10.15
N THR A 202 3.60 -10.32 10.31
CA THR A 202 3.48 -9.01 9.66
C THR A 202 4.59 -8.86 8.63
N LEU A 203 4.26 -8.24 7.50
CA LEU A 203 5.19 -7.90 6.43
C LEU A 203 5.25 -6.38 6.28
N PRO A 204 6.40 -5.82 5.88
CA PRO A 204 6.47 -4.42 5.50
C PRO A 204 5.72 -4.21 4.16
N TYR A 205 5.40 -2.96 3.83
CA TYR A 205 4.77 -2.63 2.55
C TYR A 205 5.63 -3.07 1.35
N SER A 206 6.93 -2.76 1.37
CA SER A 206 7.89 -3.20 0.37
C SER A 206 9.28 -3.45 0.97
N VAL A 207 10.07 -4.27 0.27
CA VAL A 207 11.50 -4.51 0.52
C VAL A 207 12.27 -4.41 -0.79
N LYS A 208 13.55 -4.08 -0.75
CA LYS A 208 14.39 -4.07 -1.96
C LYS A 208 15.04 -5.43 -2.17
N ARG A 209 15.24 -5.81 -3.43
CA ARG A 209 15.90 -7.07 -3.77
C ARG A 209 17.28 -7.19 -3.11
N GLY A 210 17.56 -8.36 -2.55
CA GLY A 210 18.82 -8.66 -1.86
C GLY A 210 18.94 -8.08 -0.44
N GLU A 211 17.90 -7.44 0.10
CA GLU A 211 17.77 -7.19 1.54
C GLU A 211 17.36 -8.47 2.27
N THR A 212 17.67 -8.54 3.56
CA THR A 212 17.34 -9.69 4.40
C THR A 212 16.14 -9.34 5.27
N LEU A 213 14.96 -9.92 4.99
CA LEU A 213 13.75 -9.73 5.78
C LEU A 213 13.77 -10.66 7.01
N VAL A 214 13.66 -10.07 8.21
CA VAL A 214 13.51 -10.82 9.45
C VAL A 214 12.01 -11.00 9.75
N LEU A 215 11.46 -12.13 9.32
CA LEU A 215 10.05 -12.48 9.48
C LEU A 215 9.79 -13.03 10.88
N LYS A 216 9.06 -12.29 11.71
CA LYS A 216 8.69 -12.71 13.07
C LYS A 216 7.35 -13.45 13.03
N VAL A 217 7.42 -14.77 13.02
CA VAL A 217 6.25 -15.65 12.94
C VAL A 217 5.78 -15.98 14.34
N SER A 218 4.53 -15.66 14.65
CA SER A 218 3.89 -15.97 15.93
C SER A 218 2.94 -17.14 15.76
N VAL A 219 3.05 -18.14 16.64
CA VAL A 219 2.08 -19.23 16.74
C VAL A 219 1.30 -19.03 18.03
N ARG A 220 -0.02 -18.93 17.92
CA ARG A 220 -0.92 -18.65 19.03
C ARG A 220 -1.75 -19.88 19.37
N ASN A 221 -1.76 -20.24 20.64
CA ASN A 221 -2.52 -21.36 21.18
C ASN A 221 -3.56 -20.86 22.19
N TYR A 222 -4.85 -20.91 21.84
CA TYR A 222 -5.97 -20.68 22.77
C TYR A 222 -6.55 -21.98 23.35
N HIS A 223 -5.96 -23.14 23.05
CA HIS A 223 -6.33 -24.40 23.70
C HIS A 223 -5.92 -24.39 25.17
N GLN A 224 -6.56 -25.27 25.96
CA GLN A 224 -6.27 -25.42 27.40
C GLN A 224 -5.00 -26.23 27.68
N ASP A 225 -4.49 -26.93 26.68
CA ASP A 225 -3.30 -27.76 26.77
C ASP A 225 -2.16 -27.13 25.98
N ASP A 226 -0.93 -27.41 26.41
CA ASP A 226 0.26 -27.09 25.64
C ASP A 226 0.24 -27.87 24.31
N LEU A 227 0.74 -27.29 23.23
CA LEU A 227 0.75 -27.94 21.92
C LEU A 227 2.18 -28.10 21.41
N PRO A 228 2.64 -29.33 21.11
CA PRO A 228 3.88 -29.52 20.37
C PRO A 228 3.63 -29.19 18.91
N VAL A 229 4.31 -28.19 18.37
CA VAL A 229 4.09 -27.66 17.02
C VAL A 229 5.36 -27.77 16.21
N LYS A 230 5.23 -28.20 14.95
CA LYS A 230 6.26 -28.05 13.93
C LYS A 230 5.86 -26.86 13.06
N LEU A 231 6.69 -25.81 13.08
CA LEU A 231 6.55 -24.62 12.27
C LEU A 231 7.49 -24.71 11.08
N THR A 232 6.95 -24.55 9.87
CA THR A 232 7.67 -24.68 8.61
C THR A 232 7.49 -23.41 7.79
N LEU A 233 8.60 -22.79 7.40
CA LEU A 233 8.67 -21.82 6.31
C LEU A 233 8.83 -22.60 5.01
N VAL A 234 7.84 -22.54 4.14
CA VAL A 234 7.87 -23.27 2.86
C VAL A 234 8.99 -22.68 1.99
N ALA A 235 9.78 -23.52 1.33
CA ALA A 235 10.81 -23.06 0.41
C ALA A 235 10.19 -22.63 -0.94
N SER A 236 10.75 -21.59 -1.56
CA SER A 236 10.34 -21.09 -2.88
C SER A 236 11.58 -20.70 -3.69
N GLU A 237 11.50 -20.71 -5.02
CA GLU A 237 12.56 -20.19 -5.89
C GLU A 237 12.65 -18.64 -5.85
N GLU A 238 11.61 -17.97 -5.33
CA GLU A 238 11.49 -16.52 -5.26
C GLU A 238 12.30 -15.88 -4.11
N TYR A 239 12.75 -16.67 -3.14
CA TYR A 239 13.58 -16.21 -2.02
C TYR A 239 14.53 -17.29 -1.48
N GLU A 240 15.66 -16.86 -0.95
CA GLU A 240 16.62 -17.71 -0.25
C GLU A 240 16.33 -17.71 1.26
N THR A 241 16.21 -18.88 1.88
CA THR A 241 16.08 -19.01 3.35
C THR A 241 17.45 -19.05 4.01
N LEU A 242 17.73 -18.10 4.90
CA LEU A 242 19.01 -17.99 5.63
C LEU A 242 18.97 -18.62 7.03
N SER A 243 17.77 -18.82 7.58
CA SER A 243 17.52 -19.58 8.81
C SER A 243 17.06 -21.01 8.49
N PRO A 244 17.15 -21.95 9.45
CA PRO A 244 16.50 -23.25 9.31
C PRO A 244 15.02 -23.08 8.93
N PRO A 245 14.53 -23.78 7.89
CA PRO A 245 13.16 -23.61 7.42
C PRO A 245 12.14 -24.30 8.33
N VAL A 246 12.58 -25.23 9.17
CA VAL A 246 11.71 -25.98 10.09
C VAL A 246 12.19 -25.78 11.52
N GLU A 247 11.26 -25.44 12.41
CA GLU A 247 11.48 -25.27 13.83
C GLU A 247 10.41 -26.04 14.61
N THR A 248 10.81 -26.78 15.64
CA THR A 248 9.87 -27.49 16.54
C THR A 248 9.76 -26.76 17.86
N LEU A 249 8.54 -26.43 18.27
CA LEU A 249 8.23 -25.61 19.44
C LEU A 249 7.18 -26.27 20.33
N CYS A 250 7.27 -26.02 21.63
CA CYS A 250 6.18 -26.25 22.57
C CYS A 250 5.45 -24.92 22.81
N VAL A 251 4.20 -24.80 22.40
CA VAL A 251 3.40 -23.58 22.56
C VAL A 251 2.51 -23.71 23.80
N PRO A 252 2.72 -22.91 24.85
CA PRO A 252 1.95 -23.03 26.09
C PRO A 252 0.46 -22.76 25.89
N ALA A 253 -0.38 -23.38 26.73
CA ALA A 253 -1.81 -23.14 26.78
C ALA A 253 -2.13 -21.66 27.02
N GLY A 254 -2.99 -21.09 26.17
CA GLY A 254 -3.39 -19.68 26.25
C GLY A 254 -2.29 -18.66 25.91
N ASP A 255 -1.13 -19.10 25.41
CA ASP A 255 0.00 -18.22 25.08
C ASP A 255 0.45 -18.31 23.61
N SER A 256 1.50 -17.56 23.27
CA SER A 256 2.11 -17.54 21.94
C SER A 256 3.63 -17.59 22.02
N VAL A 257 4.22 -18.27 21.03
CA VAL A 257 5.67 -18.29 20.81
C VAL A 257 5.97 -17.57 19.50
N VAL A 258 7.04 -16.77 19.48
CA VAL A 258 7.48 -16.04 18.29
C VAL A 258 8.84 -16.57 17.84
N VAL A 259 8.93 -16.97 16.57
CA VAL A 259 10.14 -17.49 15.94
C VAL A 259 10.55 -16.57 14.78
N PRO A 260 11.79 -16.05 14.77
CA PRO A 260 12.29 -15.24 13.67
C PRO A 260 12.88 -16.12 12.55
N PHE A 261 12.35 -15.99 11.33
CA PHE A 261 12.96 -16.53 10.12
C PHE A 261 13.67 -15.42 9.35
N ARG A 262 14.83 -15.72 8.77
CA ARG A 262 15.56 -14.80 7.89
C ARG A 262 15.45 -15.29 6.46
N LEU A 263 14.93 -14.45 5.58
CA LEU A 263 14.78 -14.73 4.16
C LEU A 263 15.26 -13.55 3.30
N ARG A 264 15.85 -13.86 2.15
CA ARG A 264 16.36 -12.88 1.19
C ARG A 264 15.61 -13.02 -0.14
N PRO A 265 14.75 -12.07 -0.51
CA PRO A 265 14.02 -12.12 -1.78
C PRO A 265 14.97 -11.93 -2.97
N SER A 266 14.80 -12.78 -3.99
CA SER A 266 15.55 -12.76 -5.25
C SER A 266 14.69 -12.30 -6.43
N ALA A 267 13.40 -12.67 -6.44
CA ALA A 267 12.43 -12.25 -7.44
C ALA A 267 11.92 -10.82 -7.18
N LEU A 268 11.48 -10.13 -8.24
CA LEU A 268 10.89 -8.78 -8.17
C LEU A 268 9.36 -8.88 -8.30
N GLY A 269 8.63 -7.94 -7.69
CA GLY A 269 7.18 -7.94 -7.65
C GLY A 269 6.63 -8.60 -6.39
N ASP A 270 5.40 -9.09 -6.45
CA ASP A 270 4.74 -9.72 -5.30
C ASP A 270 5.29 -11.14 -5.06
N VAL A 271 6.03 -11.30 -3.97
CA VAL A 271 6.62 -12.58 -3.56
C VAL A 271 5.80 -13.22 -2.45
N ASN A 272 5.30 -14.43 -2.69
CA ASN A 272 4.42 -15.13 -1.76
C ASN A 272 5.23 -15.87 -0.69
N ILE A 273 5.10 -15.42 0.56
CA ILE A 273 5.72 -16.09 1.71
C ILE A 273 4.67 -16.95 2.38
N THR A 274 4.95 -18.25 2.56
CA THR A 274 4.02 -19.22 3.17
C THR A 274 4.62 -19.84 4.42
N THR A 275 3.87 -19.81 5.52
CA THR A 275 4.22 -20.52 6.76
C THR A 275 3.14 -21.51 7.14
N VAL A 276 3.56 -22.68 7.62
CA VAL A 276 2.68 -23.78 8.02
C VAL A 276 3.02 -24.17 9.45
N ALA A 277 2.02 -24.21 10.32
CA ALA A 277 2.13 -24.69 11.68
C ALA A 277 1.22 -25.90 11.86
N GLU A 278 1.76 -27.03 12.30
CA GLU A 278 0.99 -28.25 12.55
C GLU A 278 1.42 -28.89 13.86
N VAL A 279 0.48 -29.56 14.54
CA VAL A 279 0.81 -30.32 15.75
C VAL A 279 1.73 -31.48 15.38
N TYR A 280 2.83 -31.63 16.13
CA TYR A 280 3.88 -32.62 15.90
C TYR A 280 3.94 -33.63 17.04
N PRO A 281 3.37 -34.84 16.88
CA PRO A 281 3.30 -35.84 17.95
C PRO A 281 4.65 -36.39 18.40
N GLU A 282 5.68 -36.34 17.55
CA GLU A 282 7.01 -36.89 17.80
C GLU A 282 7.95 -35.90 18.52
N TYR A 283 7.40 -34.91 19.24
CA TYR A 283 8.18 -33.89 19.93
C TYR A 283 9.01 -34.51 21.06
N PRO A 284 10.33 -34.20 21.16
CA PRO A 284 11.26 -34.94 22.02
C PRO A 284 11.08 -34.72 23.52
N ALA A 285 10.31 -33.70 23.94
CA ALA A 285 10.08 -33.36 25.34
C ALA A 285 8.60 -33.52 25.72
N ALA A 286 8.31 -33.58 27.03
CA ALA A 286 6.94 -33.60 27.53
C ALA A 286 6.26 -32.24 27.23
N CYS A 287 5.47 -32.21 26.15
CA CYS A 287 4.70 -31.06 25.72
C CYS A 287 3.34 -31.52 25.21
N GLY A 288 2.29 -31.06 25.88
CA GLY A 288 0.90 -31.32 25.51
C GLY A 288 0.27 -32.58 26.09
N PRO A 289 -1.00 -32.83 25.71
CA PRO A 289 -1.81 -33.88 26.32
C PRO A 289 -1.41 -35.27 25.79
N GLU A 290 -1.72 -36.33 26.57
CA GLU A 290 -1.48 -37.72 26.15
C GLU A 290 -2.26 -38.11 24.87
N THR A 291 -3.34 -37.40 24.58
CA THR A 291 -4.12 -37.56 23.34
C THR A 291 -3.62 -36.64 22.25
N VAL A 292 -3.31 -37.21 21.08
CA VAL A 292 -2.91 -36.43 19.90
C VAL A 292 -4.08 -35.55 19.43
N LEU A 293 -3.85 -34.24 19.40
CA LEU A 293 -4.75 -33.25 18.84
C LEU A 293 -4.29 -32.93 17.41
N TYR A 294 -5.24 -32.79 16.49
CA TYR A 294 -4.96 -32.46 15.08
C TYR A 294 -5.32 -31.01 14.83
N PHE A 295 -4.40 -30.10 15.15
CA PHE A 295 -4.50 -28.70 14.75
C PHE A 295 -3.44 -28.38 13.72
N SER A 296 -3.85 -27.69 12.66
CA SER A 296 -2.96 -27.17 11.63
C SER A 296 -3.47 -25.82 11.16
N ASP A 297 -2.56 -24.93 10.80
CA ASP A 297 -2.87 -23.65 10.17
C ASP A 297 -1.75 -23.28 9.20
N ALA A 298 -2.13 -22.67 8.08
CA ALA A 298 -1.19 -22.20 7.08
C ALA A 298 -1.60 -20.80 6.61
N VAL A 299 -0.62 -19.92 6.44
CA VAL A 299 -0.84 -18.54 6.01
C VAL A 299 0.11 -18.22 4.87
N THR A 300 -0.42 -17.63 3.80
CA THR A 300 0.37 -17.05 2.71
C THR A 300 0.05 -15.57 2.57
N ARG A 301 1.09 -14.74 2.49
CA ARG A 301 0.96 -13.30 2.24
C ARG A 301 2.04 -12.82 1.28
N PRO A 302 1.71 -11.99 0.28
CA PRO A 302 2.68 -11.41 -0.63
C PRO A 302 3.43 -10.25 0.03
N VAL A 303 4.72 -10.14 -0.23
CA VAL A 303 5.52 -8.93 0.02
C VAL A 303 5.95 -8.33 -1.32
N LEU A 304 5.83 -7.01 -1.48
CA LEU A 304 6.28 -6.33 -2.69
C LEU A 304 7.80 -6.17 -2.66
N VAL A 305 8.49 -6.76 -3.64
CA VAL A 305 9.94 -6.63 -3.82
C VAL A 305 10.26 -5.63 -4.92
N GLU A 306 10.88 -4.52 -4.54
CA GLU A 306 11.26 -3.43 -5.45
C GLU A 306 12.72 -3.59 -5.93
N PRO A 307 13.02 -3.19 -7.18
CA PRO A 307 14.39 -3.18 -7.67
C PRO A 307 15.23 -2.09 -7.02
N GLU A 308 16.55 -2.31 -6.91
CA GLU A 308 17.48 -1.27 -6.51
C GLU A 308 17.62 -0.16 -7.57
N GLY A 309 18.34 0.93 -7.26
CA GLY A 309 18.63 2.02 -8.21
C GLY A 309 17.51 3.08 -8.33
N TYR A 310 17.55 3.89 -9.38
CA TYR A 310 16.67 5.02 -9.70
C TYR A 310 15.73 4.64 -10.86
N GLU A 311 14.42 4.71 -10.63
CA GLU A 311 13.43 4.39 -11.65
C GLU A 311 13.39 5.49 -12.71
N ARG A 312 13.39 5.09 -13.98
CA ARG A 312 13.19 5.95 -15.15
C ARG A 312 12.00 5.43 -15.94
N GLU A 313 11.23 6.36 -16.48
CA GLU A 313 10.11 6.09 -17.38
C GLU A 313 10.35 6.80 -18.71
N PHE A 314 10.22 6.06 -19.82
CA PHE A 314 10.30 6.57 -21.18
C PHE A 314 9.00 6.24 -21.91
N VAL A 315 8.43 7.25 -22.58
CA VAL A 315 7.16 7.12 -23.29
C VAL A 315 7.34 7.51 -24.74
N ASN A 316 7.12 6.56 -25.65
CA ASN A 316 6.98 6.82 -27.08
C ASN A 316 5.50 6.81 -27.43
N SER A 317 5.00 7.86 -28.07
CA SER A 317 3.58 7.95 -28.44
C SER A 317 3.39 8.33 -29.90
N SER A 318 2.32 7.83 -30.53
CA SER A 318 1.88 8.28 -31.85
C SER A 318 0.37 8.16 -31.97
N PHE A 319 -0.23 9.11 -32.70
CA PHE A 319 -1.66 9.13 -32.99
C PHE A 319 -1.87 8.66 -34.42
N LEU A 320 -2.45 7.47 -34.57
CA LEU A 320 -2.66 6.81 -35.86
C LEU A 320 -4.11 6.98 -36.29
N CYS A 321 -4.32 7.51 -37.50
CA CYS A 321 -5.64 7.58 -38.11
C CYS A 321 -5.64 6.77 -39.40
N SER A 322 -6.58 5.83 -39.52
CA SER A 322 -6.80 5.10 -40.76
C SER A 322 -8.19 5.37 -41.30
N THR A 323 -8.29 5.43 -42.62
CA THR A 323 -9.55 5.52 -43.35
C THR A 323 -9.58 4.43 -44.41
N SER A 324 -10.63 3.62 -44.38
CA SER A 324 -10.95 2.66 -45.42
C SER A 324 -11.52 3.45 -46.61
N GLY A 325 -10.69 3.64 -47.63
CA GLY A 325 -11.09 4.39 -48.82
C GLY A 325 -12.16 3.63 -49.60
N ASP A 326 -13.30 4.26 -49.86
CA ASP A 326 -14.27 3.81 -50.85
C ASP A 326 -13.64 3.89 -52.25
N GLY A 327 -13.09 2.77 -52.72
CA GLY A 327 -12.99 2.37 -54.13
C GLY A 327 -12.12 3.18 -55.11
N GLN A 328 -11.66 4.39 -54.82
CA GLN A 328 -10.93 5.21 -55.82
C GLN A 328 -9.75 6.05 -55.30
N GLN A 329 -9.52 6.13 -53.98
CA GLN A 329 -8.28 6.60 -53.39
C GLN A 329 -7.88 5.57 -52.32
N GLY A 330 -6.72 4.92 -52.50
CA GLY A 330 -6.27 3.86 -51.62
C GLY A 330 -6.28 4.33 -50.16
N GLY A 331 -6.93 3.56 -49.29
CA GLY A 331 -6.99 3.87 -47.86
C GLY A 331 -5.59 4.08 -47.27
N SER A 332 -5.45 5.11 -46.42
CA SER A 332 -4.19 5.37 -45.73
C SER A 332 -4.08 4.47 -44.51
N VAL A 333 -3.37 3.36 -44.66
CA VAL A 333 -2.90 2.57 -43.52
C VAL A 333 -1.69 3.29 -42.94
N MET A 334 -1.75 3.62 -41.64
CA MET A 334 -0.62 4.20 -40.91
C MET A 334 0.04 3.14 -40.04
N ASP A 335 1.36 3.10 -40.10
CA ASP A 335 2.20 2.25 -39.27
C ASP A 335 3.29 3.06 -38.55
N VAL A 336 3.67 2.59 -37.37
CA VAL A 336 4.74 3.17 -36.57
C VAL A 336 5.59 2.05 -35.98
N SER A 337 6.89 2.30 -35.86
CA SER A 337 7.82 1.38 -35.24
C SER A 337 8.69 2.09 -34.22
N TRP A 338 8.76 1.56 -33.00
CA TRP A 338 9.63 2.06 -31.94
C TRP A 338 10.60 0.99 -31.47
N SER A 339 11.85 1.39 -31.25
CA SER A 339 12.86 0.55 -30.60
C SER A 339 12.93 0.90 -29.12
N LEU A 340 12.60 -0.05 -28.26
CA LEU A 340 12.74 0.06 -26.81
C LEU A 340 14.13 -0.49 -26.42
N SER A 341 15.13 0.39 -26.42
CA SER A 341 16.50 0.05 -26.03
C SER A 341 16.71 0.24 -24.52
N LEU A 342 17.46 -0.68 -23.92
CA LEU A 342 17.86 -0.61 -22.51
C LEU A 342 19.26 0.02 -22.39
N PRO A 343 19.53 0.85 -21.36
CA PRO A 343 20.84 1.43 -21.15
C PRO A 343 21.82 0.42 -20.53
N ALA A 344 23.12 0.75 -20.51
CA ALA A 344 24.17 -0.14 -20.03
C ALA A 344 24.27 -0.23 -18.49
N ASP A 345 23.79 0.79 -17.78
CA ASP A 345 23.77 0.93 -16.32
C ASP A 345 22.48 0.40 -15.67
N LEU A 346 21.71 -0.37 -16.44
CA LEU A 346 20.47 -1.03 -16.03
C LEU A 346 20.66 -1.94 -14.81
N VAL A 347 19.71 -1.88 -13.88
CA VAL A 347 19.52 -2.88 -12.83
C VAL A 347 18.80 -4.09 -13.44
N PRO A 348 19.43 -5.28 -13.48
CA PRO A 348 18.86 -6.44 -14.18
C PRO A 348 17.48 -6.84 -13.63
N GLY A 349 16.53 -7.14 -14.51
CA GLY A 349 15.17 -7.57 -14.17
C GLY A 349 14.23 -6.43 -13.76
N SER A 350 14.71 -5.20 -13.64
CA SER A 350 13.87 -4.03 -13.33
C SER A 350 13.08 -3.51 -14.53
N GLU A 351 13.49 -3.93 -15.73
CA GLU A 351 12.89 -3.54 -16.98
C GLU A 351 11.47 -4.10 -17.13
N ARG A 352 10.54 -3.23 -17.45
CA ARG A 352 9.16 -3.58 -17.75
C ARG A 352 8.63 -2.60 -18.77
N ALA A 353 7.91 -3.12 -19.76
CA ALA A 353 7.34 -2.27 -20.79
C ALA A 353 5.91 -2.69 -21.06
N ARG A 354 5.09 -1.71 -21.41
CA ARG A 354 3.70 -1.93 -21.78
C ARG A 354 3.32 -1.05 -22.95
N VAL A 355 2.38 -1.54 -23.74
CA VAL A 355 1.76 -0.78 -24.83
C VAL A 355 0.34 -0.45 -24.40
N GLU A 356 -0.03 0.81 -24.51
CA GLU A 356 -1.35 1.35 -24.25
C GLU A 356 -1.96 1.83 -25.56
N VAL A 357 -3.19 1.42 -25.82
CA VAL A 357 -3.95 1.77 -27.03
C VAL A 357 -5.30 2.33 -26.62
N VAL A 358 -5.65 3.49 -27.16
CA VAL A 358 -6.90 4.18 -26.84
C VAL A 358 -7.44 4.93 -28.05
N GLY A 359 -8.75 4.88 -28.27
CA GLY A 359 -9.40 5.43 -29.47
C GLY A 359 -9.65 6.94 -29.43
N ASP A 360 -9.39 7.59 -28.30
CA ASP A 360 -9.54 9.04 -28.11
C ASP A 360 -8.33 9.59 -27.37
N LEU A 361 -7.92 10.80 -27.75
CA LEU A 361 -6.82 11.51 -27.09
C LEU A 361 -7.12 11.86 -25.63
N LEU A 362 -8.41 11.94 -25.26
CA LEU A 362 -8.82 12.19 -23.88
C LEU A 362 -8.85 10.94 -23.00
N GLY A 363 -8.74 9.74 -23.57
CA GLY A 363 -8.84 8.49 -22.83
C GLY A 363 -7.83 8.35 -21.68
N PRO A 364 -6.52 8.60 -21.89
CA PRO A 364 -5.51 8.51 -20.83
C PRO A 364 -5.75 9.47 -19.67
N SER A 365 -6.34 10.65 -19.95
CA SER A 365 -6.70 11.62 -18.93
C SER A 365 -7.89 11.17 -18.08
N ILE A 366 -8.83 10.43 -18.66
CA ILE A 366 -10.01 9.89 -17.95
C ILE A 366 -9.63 8.67 -17.11
N ASP A 367 -8.76 7.80 -17.62
CA ASP A 367 -8.29 6.60 -16.91
C ASP A 367 -7.30 6.91 -15.77
N GLY A 368 -6.83 8.16 -15.67
CA GLY A 368 -5.85 8.59 -14.67
C GLY A 368 -4.43 8.07 -14.93
N GLY A 369 -4.17 7.55 -16.14
CA GLY A 369 -2.93 6.88 -16.54
C GLY A 369 -1.74 7.79 -16.83
N VAL A 370 -1.92 9.13 -16.83
CA VAL A 370 -0.78 10.04 -16.85
C VAL A 370 -0.08 9.93 -15.49
N SER A 371 1.21 9.57 -15.51
CA SER A 371 2.14 9.27 -14.39
C SER A 371 2.33 10.42 -13.36
N GLY A 372 1.31 11.23 -13.10
CA GLY A 372 1.33 12.38 -12.19
C GLY A 372 -0.06 12.90 -11.84
N GLY A 373 -0.70 12.27 -10.85
CA GLY A 373 -1.70 12.89 -9.98
C GLY A 373 -3.16 12.89 -10.48
N GLY A 374 -4.06 12.37 -9.65
CA GLY A 374 -5.52 12.35 -9.84
C GLY A 374 -6.21 13.71 -10.01
N GLN A 375 -5.47 14.83 -9.98
CA GLN A 375 -5.99 16.16 -10.33
C GLN A 375 -6.21 16.33 -11.85
N GLN A 376 -5.52 15.58 -12.71
CA GLN A 376 -5.68 15.69 -14.17
C GLN A 376 -7.03 15.14 -14.67
N ALA A 377 -7.51 14.06 -14.05
CA ALA A 377 -8.79 13.41 -14.41
C ALA A 377 -10.01 14.31 -14.12
N LEU A 378 -10.03 14.96 -12.95
CA LEU A 378 -11.07 15.91 -12.58
C LEU A 378 -11.10 17.12 -13.53
N THR A 379 -9.93 17.58 -13.95
CA THR A 379 -9.81 18.72 -14.87
C THR A 379 -10.35 18.38 -16.26
N ALA A 380 -10.01 17.21 -16.79
CA ALA A 380 -10.57 16.72 -18.06
C ALA A 380 -12.11 16.58 -17.98
N TYR A 381 -12.63 16.06 -16.88
CA TYR A 381 -14.08 15.88 -16.68
C TYR A 381 -14.84 17.21 -16.66
N VAL A 382 -14.31 18.21 -15.94
CA VAL A 382 -14.92 19.54 -15.86
C VAL A 382 -14.86 20.26 -17.21
N THR A 383 -13.76 20.18 -17.95
CA THR A 383 -13.64 20.77 -19.28
C THR A 383 -14.61 20.13 -20.28
N ILE A 384 -14.77 18.81 -20.25
CA ILE A 384 -15.75 18.09 -21.09
C ILE A 384 -17.18 18.50 -20.73
N ALA A 385 -17.50 18.65 -19.45
CA ALA A 385 -18.83 19.10 -19.00
C ALA A 385 -19.14 20.55 -19.44
N LEU A 386 -18.15 21.44 -19.41
CA LEU A 386 -18.27 22.81 -19.88
C LEU A 386 -18.43 22.88 -21.40
N LEU A 387 -17.70 22.07 -22.17
CA LEU A 387 -17.84 21.98 -23.62
C LEU A 387 -19.19 21.40 -24.05
N ARG A 388 -19.70 20.40 -23.33
CA ARG A 388 -21.03 19.80 -23.59
C ARG A 388 -22.20 20.72 -23.25
N SER A 389 -22.03 21.67 -22.33
CA SER A 389 -23.10 22.60 -21.95
C SER A 389 -23.27 23.78 -22.92
N SER A 390 -22.50 23.83 -24.02
CA SER A 390 -22.60 24.89 -25.05
C SER A 390 -22.53 26.31 -24.48
N VAL A 391 -21.84 26.48 -23.34
CA VAL A 391 -21.66 27.79 -22.73
C VAL A 391 -20.47 28.45 -23.44
N THR A 392 -20.75 29.50 -24.20
CA THR A 392 -19.71 30.38 -24.75
C THR A 392 -19.14 31.21 -23.60
N LEU A 393 -18.14 30.68 -22.91
CA LEU A 393 -17.37 31.41 -21.91
C LEU A 393 -16.30 32.25 -22.62
N LYS A 394 -16.06 33.48 -22.13
CA LYS A 394 -14.96 34.31 -22.63
C LYS A 394 -13.63 33.65 -22.20
N PRO A 395 -12.59 33.66 -23.06
CA PRO A 395 -11.29 33.05 -22.75
C PRO A 395 -10.73 33.52 -21.39
N ASP A 396 -10.89 34.80 -21.09
CA ASP A 396 -10.36 35.44 -19.87
C ASP A 396 -11.02 34.91 -18.58
N THR A 397 -12.31 34.56 -18.63
CA THR A 397 -13.04 34.05 -17.46
C THR A 397 -12.75 32.58 -17.12
N LEU A 398 -12.36 31.78 -18.12
CA LEU A 398 -11.89 30.41 -17.94
C LEU A 398 -10.46 30.40 -17.40
N ALA A 399 -9.59 31.26 -17.94
CA ALA A 399 -8.22 31.41 -17.48
C ALA A 399 -8.11 31.81 -15.99
N ASP A 400 -9.02 32.66 -15.50
CA ASP A 400 -9.03 33.06 -14.09
C ASP A 400 -9.62 32.00 -13.14
N ALA A 401 -10.58 31.18 -13.60
CA ALA A 401 -11.17 30.09 -12.80
C ALA A 401 -10.23 28.88 -12.65
N PHE A 402 -9.41 28.61 -13.67
CA PHE A 402 -8.47 27.49 -13.71
C PHE A 402 -7.02 27.87 -13.39
N ARG A 403 -6.78 29.10 -12.92
CA ARG A 403 -5.45 29.63 -12.57
C ARG A 403 -4.68 28.80 -11.52
N CYS A 404 -5.35 27.88 -10.83
CA CYS A 404 -4.76 26.94 -9.86
C CYS A 404 -4.38 25.57 -10.46
N LEU A 405 -4.68 25.33 -11.74
CA LEU A 405 -4.26 24.15 -12.50
C LEU A 405 -3.29 24.63 -13.59
N TYR A 406 -2.19 23.92 -13.75
CA TYR A 406 -1.19 24.12 -14.81
C TYR A 406 -1.79 24.79 -16.06
N GLN A 407 -1.42 26.05 -16.31
CA GLN A 407 -1.95 26.80 -17.47
C GLN A 407 -1.82 25.98 -18.75
N ASP A 408 -0.70 25.28 -18.92
CA ASP A 408 -0.42 24.46 -20.10
C ASP A 408 -1.31 23.21 -20.19
N THR A 409 -1.61 22.53 -19.07
CA THR A 409 -2.44 21.33 -19.07
C THR A 409 -3.90 21.65 -19.35
N VAL A 410 -4.41 22.77 -18.84
CA VAL A 410 -5.81 23.18 -19.08
C VAL A 410 -6.02 23.58 -20.54
N LEU A 411 -5.13 24.43 -21.07
CA LEU A 411 -5.13 24.79 -22.49
C LEU A 411 -4.91 23.58 -23.40
N ALA A 412 -4.02 22.65 -23.03
CA ALA A 412 -3.82 21.42 -23.77
C ALA A 412 -5.06 20.53 -23.75
N LEU A 413 -5.70 20.32 -22.61
CA LEU A 413 -6.92 19.50 -22.50
C LEU A 413 -8.10 20.13 -23.26
N GLU A 414 -8.25 21.45 -23.21
CA GLU A 414 -9.26 22.17 -24.01
C GLU A 414 -9.01 22.02 -25.51
N ALA A 415 -7.75 22.18 -25.93
CA ALA A 415 -7.36 21.98 -27.32
C ALA A 415 -7.57 20.53 -27.78
N LEU A 416 -7.20 19.55 -26.95
CA LEU A 416 -7.41 18.12 -27.21
C LEU A 416 -8.89 17.79 -27.29
N ALA A 417 -9.73 18.37 -26.43
CA ALA A 417 -11.17 18.15 -26.46
C ALA A 417 -11.84 18.79 -27.67
N SER A 418 -11.41 20.00 -28.04
CA SER A 418 -11.88 20.66 -29.27
C SER A 418 -11.45 19.89 -30.51
N PHE A 419 -10.21 19.38 -30.53
CA PHE A 419 -9.70 18.54 -31.59
C PHE A 419 -10.45 17.21 -31.68
N SER A 420 -10.68 16.53 -30.55
CA SER A 420 -11.42 15.26 -30.53
C SER A 420 -12.89 15.42 -30.94
N ALA A 421 -13.50 16.58 -30.67
CA ALA A 421 -14.83 16.92 -31.17
C ALA A 421 -14.87 17.19 -32.69
N ALA A 422 -13.76 17.64 -33.27
CA ALA A 422 -13.63 17.88 -34.70
C ALA A 422 -13.27 16.62 -35.51
N LEU A 423 -12.85 15.53 -34.86
CA LEU A 423 -12.56 14.27 -35.52
C LEU A 423 -13.85 13.63 -36.07
N PRO A 424 -13.83 13.10 -37.31
CA PRO A 424 -15.00 12.45 -37.89
C PRO A 424 -15.35 11.18 -37.12
N ARG A 425 -16.48 11.19 -36.40
CA ARG A 425 -17.03 10.01 -35.71
C ARG A 425 -18.09 9.36 -36.60
N SER A 426 -17.81 8.17 -37.12
CA SER A 426 -18.83 7.33 -37.73
C SER A 426 -19.39 6.35 -36.70
N ALA A 427 -20.70 6.15 -36.66
CA ALA A 427 -21.32 5.19 -35.74
C ALA A 427 -20.91 3.73 -36.03
N THR A 428 -20.27 3.48 -37.16
CA THR A 428 -19.81 2.16 -37.62
C THR A 428 -18.29 2.08 -37.79
N SER A 429 -17.53 3.07 -37.34
CA SER A 429 -16.06 3.04 -37.45
C SER A 429 -15.49 1.97 -36.53
N GLU A 430 -14.84 0.95 -37.11
CA GLU A 430 -14.05 -0.04 -36.40
C GLU A 430 -12.59 0.12 -36.80
N LEU A 431 -11.73 0.38 -35.81
CA LEU A 431 -10.29 0.45 -35.99
C LEU A 431 -9.65 -0.75 -35.31
N ARG A 432 -8.80 -1.45 -36.04
CA ARG A 432 -8.00 -2.57 -35.54
C ARG A 432 -6.55 -2.12 -35.48
N VAL A 433 -6.01 -2.08 -34.28
CA VAL A 433 -4.61 -1.73 -34.06
C VAL A 433 -3.87 -3.03 -33.77
N ARG A 434 -3.08 -3.48 -34.74
CA ARG A 434 -2.23 -4.64 -34.56
C ARG A 434 -0.89 -4.19 -34.01
N VAL A 435 -0.59 -4.62 -32.79
CA VAL A 435 0.70 -4.42 -32.14
C VAL A 435 1.48 -5.72 -32.26
N SER A 436 2.57 -5.70 -33.03
CA SER A 436 3.44 -6.85 -33.19
C SER A 436 4.81 -6.59 -32.59
N GLU A 437 5.31 -7.61 -31.92
CA GLU A 437 6.65 -7.76 -31.40
C GLU A 437 7.33 -8.94 -32.09
N PRO A 438 8.67 -9.10 -32.01
CA PRO A 438 9.36 -10.21 -32.65
C PRO A 438 8.85 -11.61 -32.30
N LEU A 439 8.18 -11.78 -31.15
CA LEU A 439 7.75 -13.08 -30.60
C LEU A 439 6.23 -13.24 -30.45
N GLY A 440 5.43 -12.21 -30.75
CA GLY A 440 3.99 -12.23 -30.56
C GLY A 440 3.30 -11.05 -31.24
N ALA A 441 2.01 -11.18 -31.53
CA ALA A 441 1.21 -10.07 -32.04
C ALA A 441 -0.14 -10.06 -31.36
N GLU A 442 -0.58 -8.88 -30.97
CA GLU A 442 -1.87 -8.63 -30.35
C GLU A 442 -2.67 -7.67 -31.24
N GLU A 443 -3.99 -7.84 -31.25
CA GLU A 443 -4.89 -7.01 -32.03
C GLU A 443 -5.90 -6.36 -31.08
N PHE A 444 -5.82 -5.03 -30.98
CA PHE A 444 -6.76 -4.23 -30.22
C PHE A 444 -7.91 -3.80 -31.13
N ARG A 445 -9.15 -4.02 -30.68
CA ARG A 445 -10.34 -3.59 -31.40
C ARG A 445 -10.91 -2.35 -30.75
N ILE A 446 -11.03 -1.29 -31.53
CA ILE A 446 -11.53 0.01 -31.09
C ILE A 446 -12.81 0.31 -31.85
N THR A 447 -13.86 0.53 -31.08
CA THR A 447 -15.23 0.78 -31.49
C THR A 447 -15.72 2.05 -30.78
N PRO A 448 -16.82 2.68 -31.22
CA PRO A 448 -17.36 3.85 -30.54
C PRO A 448 -17.75 3.59 -29.07
N ALA A 449 -18.02 2.33 -28.69
CA ALA A 449 -18.39 1.96 -27.32
C ALA A 449 -17.20 1.87 -26.35
N ASN A 450 -16.01 1.50 -26.84
CA ASN A 450 -14.79 1.36 -26.03
C ASN A 450 -13.70 2.38 -26.40
N GLN A 451 -14.05 3.44 -27.14
CA GLN A 451 -13.11 4.45 -27.63
C GLN A 451 -12.35 5.17 -26.49
N LEU A 452 -12.98 5.32 -25.31
CA LEU A 452 -12.39 5.96 -24.13
C LEU A 452 -11.66 4.97 -23.20
N LEU A 453 -11.78 3.67 -23.45
CA LEU A 453 -11.13 2.65 -22.62
C LEU A 453 -9.67 2.51 -23.07
N VAL A 454 -8.75 2.72 -22.14
CA VAL A 454 -7.33 2.43 -22.35
C VAL A 454 -7.15 0.91 -22.30
N GLN A 455 -6.70 0.34 -23.42
CA GLN A 455 -6.39 -1.09 -23.52
C GLN A 455 -4.88 -1.24 -23.39
N THR A 456 -4.43 -2.09 -22.46
CA THR A 456 -3.01 -2.20 -22.09
C THR A 456 -2.52 -3.62 -22.25
N ARG A 457 -1.30 -3.78 -22.79
CA ARG A 457 -0.59 -5.05 -22.84
C ARG A 457 0.84 -4.91 -22.33
N GLN A 458 1.22 -5.77 -21.39
CA GLN A 458 2.61 -5.93 -20.94
C GLN A 458 3.44 -6.66 -21.99
N LEU A 459 4.68 -6.23 -22.19
CA LEU A 459 5.64 -6.86 -23.11
C LEU A 459 6.50 -7.86 -22.34
N ASP A 460 6.56 -9.10 -22.82
CA ASP A 460 7.13 -10.22 -22.06
C ASP A 460 8.67 -10.30 -22.16
N ARG A 461 9.30 -9.65 -23.15
CA ARG A 461 10.77 -9.63 -23.32
C ARG A 461 11.29 -8.28 -23.80
N LEU A 462 12.39 -7.82 -23.21
CA LEU A 462 13.11 -6.60 -23.58
C LEU A 462 14.58 -6.91 -23.87
N PRO A 463 15.28 -6.15 -24.75
CA PRO A 463 14.77 -5.04 -25.56
C PRO A 463 13.79 -5.51 -26.66
N ALA A 464 12.80 -4.69 -26.96
CA ALA A 464 11.75 -5.01 -27.93
C ALA A 464 11.66 -3.97 -29.04
N ARG A 465 11.14 -4.39 -30.19
CA ARG A 465 10.70 -3.47 -31.23
C ARG A 465 9.19 -3.61 -31.37
N VAL A 466 8.49 -2.53 -31.05
CA VAL A 466 7.04 -2.46 -31.12
C VAL A 466 6.66 -1.90 -32.48
N PHE A 467 5.87 -2.65 -33.24
CA PHE A 467 5.26 -2.19 -34.49
C PHE A 467 3.76 -2.09 -34.29
N ALA A 468 3.19 -0.91 -34.48
CA ALA A 468 1.75 -0.71 -34.44
C ALA A 468 1.25 -0.33 -35.83
N ARG A 469 0.23 -1.03 -36.30
CA ARG A 469 -0.43 -0.79 -37.58
C ARG A 469 -1.92 -0.63 -37.36
N ALA A 470 -2.49 0.48 -37.84
CA ALA A 470 -3.90 0.79 -37.70
C ALA A 470 -4.63 0.48 -39.01
N GLU A 471 -5.64 -0.39 -38.96
CA GLU A 471 -6.44 -0.83 -40.11
C GLU A 471 -7.94 -0.61 -39.85
N GLY A 472 -8.64 -0.03 -40.82
CA GLY A 472 -10.08 0.25 -40.72
C GLY A 472 -10.36 1.74 -40.72
N ASP A 473 -11.45 2.13 -40.08
CA ASP A 473 -11.87 3.52 -39.96
C ASP A 473 -11.78 3.98 -38.51
N GLY A 474 -11.06 5.06 -38.28
CA GLY A 474 -10.96 5.69 -36.96
C GLY A 474 -9.54 6.13 -36.64
N CYS A 475 -9.38 6.69 -35.45
CA CYS A 475 -8.08 7.08 -34.92
C CYS A 475 -7.82 6.41 -33.56
N ALA A 476 -6.55 6.21 -33.24
CA ALA A 476 -6.11 5.74 -31.93
C ALA A 476 -4.77 6.35 -31.55
N LEU A 477 -4.64 6.68 -30.27
CA LEU A 477 -3.37 6.96 -29.63
C LEU A 477 -2.75 5.63 -29.19
N VAL A 478 -1.52 5.39 -29.62
CA VAL A 478 -0.72 4.23 -29.22
C VAL A 478 0.50 4.75 -28.47
N GLN A 479 0.73 4.24 -27.26
CA GLN A 479 1.86 4.60 -26.42
C GLN A 479 2.64 3.35 -26.03
N ALA A 480 3.95 3.35 -26.25
CA ALA A 480 4.87 2.36 -25.71
C ALA A 480 5.62 2.98 -24.54
N ILE A 481 5.39 2.43 -23.35
CA ILE A 481 5.95 2.91 -22.08
C ILE A 481 6.98 1.89 -21.63
N LEU A 482 8.22 2.33 -21.42
CA LEU A 482 9.32 1.54 -20.90
C LEU A 482 9.73 2.10 -19.54
N LYS A 483 9.72 1.26 -18.50
CA LYS A 483 10.20 1.58 -17.16
C LYS A 483 11.37 0.69 -16.81
N TYR A 484 12.38 1.25 -16.16
CA TYR A 484 13.54 0.49 -15.68
C TYR A 484 14.28 1.26 -14.59
N ASN A 485 15.16 0.57 -13.85
CA ASN A 485 16.00 1.21 -12.84
C ASN A 485 17.47 1.30 -13.29
N VAL A 486 18.13 2.40 -12.96
CA VAL A 486 19.57 2.62 -13.18
C VAL A 486 20.32 2.85 -11.88
N LYS A 487 21.61 2.55 -11.82
CA LYS A 487 22.38 2.71 -10.58
C LYS A 487 22.72 4.16 -10.23
N GLU A 488 22.88 5.00 -11.25
CA GLU A 488 23.27 6.40 -11.10
C GLU A 488 22.23 7.33 -11.72
N THR A 489 22.14 8.56 -11.21
CA THR A 489 21.23 9.60 -11.72
C THR A 489 21.97 10.57 -12.61
N ASP A 490 21.27 11.14 -13.59
CA ASP A 490 21.77 12.29 -14.33
C ASP A 490 21.95 13.49 -13.38
N PRO A 491 23.11 14.18 -13.39
CA PRO A 491 23.33 15.32 -12.53
C PRO A 491 22.52 16.54 -13.02
N SER A 492 21.63 17.05 -12.17
CA SER A 492 21.01 18.37 -12.36
C SER A 492 21.77 19.44 -11.59
N ASN A 493 21.95 20.60 -12.20
CA ASN A 493 22.64 21.75 -11.61
C ASN A 493 21.68 22.88 -11.15
N ALA A 494 20.37 22.64 -11.19
CA ALA A 494 19.37 23.67 -10.86
C ALA A 494 18.94 23.63 -9.39
N LEU A 495 18.94 22.44 -8.80
CA LEU A 495 18.46 22.14 -7.46
C LEU A 495 19.56 21.47 -6.66
N SER A 496 19.55 21.64 -5.35
CA SER A 496 20.43 20.93 -4.41
C SER A 496 19.58 20.24 -3.35
N ILE A 497 19.91 18.98 -3.08
CA ILE A 497 19.30 18.17 -2.02
C ILE A 497 20.39 17.46 -1.22
N SER A 498 20.24 17.45 0.10
CA SER A 498 21.10 16.72 1.02
C SER A 498 20.22 16.05 2.07
N VAL A 499 20.52 14.80 2.40
CA VAL A 499 19.78 14.05 3.40
C VAL A 499 20.75 13.49 4.41
N GLU A 500 20.49 13.76 5.67
CA GLU A 500 21.20 13.18 6.81
C GLU A 500 20.21 12.41 7.67
N SER A 501 20.63 11.24 8.16
CA SER A 501 19.83 10.45 9.08
C SER A 501 20.65 10.17 10.34
N LYS A 502 20.14 10.62 11.48
CA LYS A 502 20.79 10.42 12.79
C LYS A 502 19.88 9.64 13.73
N PRO A 503 20.41 8.79 14.62
CA PRO A 503 19.60 8.17 15.66
C PRO A 503 18.96 9.24 16.54
N LYS A 504 17.71 9.02 16.97
CA LYS A 504 17.08 9.96 17.89
C LYS A 504 17.80 9.92 19.24
N PRO A 505 18.23 11.07 19.79
CA PRO A 505 18.99 11.10 21.05
C PRO A 505 18.18 10.52 22.21
N GLY A 506 18.88 9.82 23.12
CA GLY A 506 18.27 9.19 24.31
C GLY A 506 17.70 7.79 24.08
N GLN A 507 18.01 7.13 22.95
CA GLN A 507 17.67 5.72 22.70
C GLN A 507 18.92 4.91 22.36
N THR A 508 19.01 3.69 22.91
CA THR A 508 20.13 2.76 22.69
C THR A 508 19.87 1.75 21.56
N ASN A 509 18.64 1.68 21.04
CA ASN A 509 18.17 0.56 20.21
C ASN A 509 17.83 0.92 18.75
N CYS A 510 18.24 2.10 18.27
CA CYS A 510 18.02 2.58 16.89
C CYS A 510 16.57 2.50 16.40
N LEU A 511 15.57 2.43 17.30
CA LEU A 511 14.19 2.26 16.86
C LEU A 511 13.63 3.51 16.19
N LYS A 512 14.23 4.66 16.44
CA LYS A 512 13.82 5.95 15.89
C LYS A 512 15.02 6.69 15.33
N HIS A 513 14.86 7.22 14.13
CA HIS A 513 15.83 8.12 13.51
C HIS A 513 15.17 9.46 13.22
N VAL A 514 15.98 10.51 13.21
CA VAL A 514 15.63 11.82 12.69
C VAL A 514 16.24 11.91 11.30
N VAL A 515 15.38 12.03 10.29
CA VAL A 515 15.79 12.23 8.90
C VAL A 515 15.63 13.72 8.62
N GLU A 516 16.75 14.38 8.37
CA GLU A 516 16.85 15.78 8.00
C GLU A 516 17.11 15.87 6.49
N THR A 517 16.14 16.42 5.74
CA THR A 517 16.25 16.62 4.30
C THR A 517 16.31 18.10 3.98
N CYS A 518 17.45 18.59 3.54
CA CYS A 518 17.63 19.98 3.17
C CYS A 518 17.61 20.18 1.66
N VAL A 519 16.85 21.18 1.22
CA VAL A 519 16.74 21.57 -0.20
C VAL A 519 17.01 23.05 -0.40
N ARG A 520 17.54 23.40 -1.58
CA ARG A 520 17.80 24.77 -2.03
C ARG A 520 17.76 24.86 -3.55
N TYR A 521 17.27 25.98 -4.07
CA TYR A 521 17.39 26.32 -5.48
C TYR A 521 18.73 27.03 -5.77
N GLU A 522 19.46 26.59 -6.79
CA GLU A 522 20.80 27.12 -7.08
C GLU A 522 20.81 28.26 -8.11
N LYS A 523 19.77 28.35 -8.94
CA LYS A 523 19.67 29.38 -9.97
C LYS A 523 19.19 30.72 -9.38
N PRO A 524 19.49 31.87 -10.04
CA PRO A 524 19.00 33.16 -9.59
C PRO A 524 17.47 33.25 -9.68
N GLY A 525 16.86 33.80 -8.64
CA GLY A 525 15.41 33.93 -8.50
C GLY A 525 14.82 32.82 -7.62
N GLU A 526 13.55 32.51 -7.86
CA GLU A 526 12.83 31.43 -7.21
C GLU A 526 12.46 30.37 -8.25
N SER A 527 12.34 29.13 -7.82
CA SER A 527 11.74 28.07 -8.62
C SER A 527 10.22 28.21 -8.68
N ASN A 528 9.57 27.41 -9.53
CA ASN A 528 8.12 27.24 -9.47
C ASN A 528 7.77 26.35 -8.26
N MET A 529 6.55 25.80 -8.25
CA MET A 529 6.17 24.82 -7.24
C MET A 529 7.14 23.64 -7.26
N ALA A 530 7.76 23.36 -6.12
CA ALA A 530 8.74 22.30 -5.99
C ALA A 530 8.17 21.16 -5.13
N VAL A 531 8.53 19.94 -5.49
CA VAL A 531 8.12 18.74 -4.77
C VAL A 531 9.36 18.03 -4.27
N VAL A 532 9.33 17.62 -2.99
CA VAL A 532 10.36 16.80 -2.37
C VAL A 532 9.74 15.47 -1.98
N GLU A 533 10.17 14.39 -2.61
CA GLU A 533 9.81 13.03 -2.25
C GLU A 533 10.92 12.41 -1.41
N VAL A 534 10.59 11.90 -0.23
CA VAL A 534 11.51 11.14 0.61
C VAL A 534 10.96 9.73 0.79
N GLU A 535 11.62 8.76 0.18
CA GLU A 535 11.35 7.34 0.33
C GLU A 535 11.93 6.85 1.66
N MET A 536 11.19 6.03 2.41
CA MET A 536 11.71 5.47 3.66
C MET A 536 12.64 4.29 3.37
N VAL A 537 13.61 4.06 4.26
CA VAL A 537 14.38 2.82 4.28
C VAL A 537 13.44 1.66 4.64
N SER A 538 13.62 0.51 4.00
CA SER A 538 12.78 -0.67 4.21
C SER A 538 12.61 -1.00 5.69
N GLY A 539 11.36 -1.19 6.12
CA GLY A 539 11.00 -1.47 7.52
C GLY A 539 10.83 -0.24 8.42
N PHE A 540 11.05 0.99 7.93
CA PHE A 540 10.79 2.23 8.66
C PHE A 540 9.54 2.94 8.17
N ILE A 541 8.78 3.53 9.09
CA ILE A 541 7.59 4.33 8.80
C ILE A 541 7.71 5.75 9.38
N PRO A 542 7.15 6.77 8.70
CA PRO A 542 7.21 8.14 9.19
C PRO A 542 6.24 8.36 10.36
N ASN A 543 6.68 9.12 11.36
CA ASN A 543 5.81 9.51 12.46
C ASN A 543 4.94 10.71 12.06
N LYS A 544 3.63 10.48 11.91
CA LYS A 544 2.64 11.50 11.52
C LYS A 544 2.63 12.74 12.42
N GLY A 545 2.99 12.61 13.70
CA GLY A 545 3.09 13.76 14.63
C GLY A 545 4.20 14.73 14.25
N SER A 546 5.36 14.21 13.86
CA SER A 546 6.48 15.05 13.38
C SER A 546 6.15 15.77 12.07
N LEU A 547 5.42 15.11 11.16
CA LEU A 547 4.99 15.72 9.90
C LEU A 547 3.98 16.88 10.12
N LYS A 548 3.11 16.77 11.13
CA LYS A 548 2.21 17.87 11.51
C LYS A 548 3.00 19.08 12.00
N ALA A 549 4.00 18.86 12.85
CA ALA A 549 4.86 19.93 13.37
C ALA A 549 5.63 20.66 12.25
N LEU A 550 6.07 19.95 11.20
CA LEU A 550 6.73 20.58 10.04
C LEU A 550 5.83 21.57 9.30
N LYS A 551 4.52 21.27 9.20
CA LYS A 551 3.55 22.18 8.55
C LYS A 551 3.27 23.43 9.40
N GLU A 552 3.40 23.32 10.72
CA GLU A 552 3.20 24.44 11.64
C GLU A 552 4.41 25.39 11.69
N ASN A 553 5.58 24.95 11.20
CA ASN A 553 6.77 25.79 11.12
C ASN A 553 6.69 26.77 9.94
N ALA A 554 6.47 28.05 10.27
CA ALA A 554 6.37 29.13 9.29
C ALA A 554 7.66 29.34 8.46
N GLU A 555 8.84 28.97 8.96
CA GLU A 555 10.12 29.17 8.25
C GLU A 555 10.30 28.22 7.06
N LEU A 556 9.61 27.08 7.05
CA LEU A 556 9.68 26.12 5.95
C LEU A 556 8.81 26.54 4.76
N GLU A 557 7.77 27.36 5.01
CA GLU A 557 6.71 27.72 4.05
C GLU A 557 6.16 26.47 3.33
N LEU A 558 6.00 25.36 4.07
CA LEU A 558 5.52 24.09 3.54
C LEU A 558 4.01 24.17 3.28
N LYS A 559 3.59 23.97 2.03
CA LYS A 559 2.17 24.06 1.64
C LYS A 559 1.36 22.87 2.15
N ARG A 560 1.85 21.66 1.86
CA ARG A 560 1.21 20.40 2.27
C ARG A 560 2.22 19.25 2.26
N TRP A 561 1.85 18.17 2.92
CA TRP A 561 2.55 16.89 2.85
C TRP A 561 1.53 15.76 2.68
N GLU A 562 1.95 14.69 2.04
CA GLU A 562 1.17 13.48 1.81
C GLU A 562 2.05 12.26 2.09
N VAL A 563 1.49 11.24 2.74
CA VAL A 563 2.17 9.95 2.92
C VAL A 563 1.55 9.00 1.91
N SER A 564 2.37 8.49 1.00
CA SER A 564 1.95 7.58 -0.05
C SER A 564 2.82 6.33 0.01
N LYS A 565 2.22 5.19 0.35
CA LYS A 565 2.92 3.90 0.43
C LYS A 565 4.12 3.99 1.40
N ASN A 566 5.33 3.82 0.88
CA ASN A 566 6.60 3.89 1.62
C ASN A 566 7.35 5.23 1.44
N LYS A 567 6.66 6.31 1.03
CA LYS A 567 7.27 7.65 0.86
C LYS A 567 6.44 8.79 1.43
N VAL A 568 7.12 9.87 1.77
CA VAL A 568 6.52 11.15 2.18
C VAL A 568 6.79 12.18 1.09
N VAL A 569 5.74 12.83 0.61
CA VAL A 569 5.79 13.85 -0.44
C VAL A 569 5.50 15.20 0.18
N PHE A 570 6.42 16.15 0.02
CA PHE A 570 6.34 17.51 0.51
C PHE A 570 6.17 18.48 -0.65
N TYR A 571 5.29 19.47 -0.51
CA TYR A 571 4.98 20.44 -1.54
C TYR A 571 5.33 21.85 -1.07
N PHE A 572 6.11 22.57 -1.86
CA PHE A 572 6.50 23.97 -1.64
C PHE A 572 5.96 24.85 -2.76
N ASP A 573 5.43 26.04 -2.46
CA ASP A 573 4.99 26.99 -3.49
C ASP A 573 6.14 27.49 -4.37
N SER A 574 7.30 27.73 -3.78
CA SER A 574 8.57 27.97 -4.46
C SER A 574 9.74 27.58 -3.56
N LEU A 575 10.89 27.24 -4.16
CA LEU A 575 12.19 27.20 -3.48
C LEU A 575 13.07 28.34 -3.97
N ASP A 576 13.74 28.98 -3.02
CA ASP A 576 14.70 30.04 -3.21
C ASP A 576 16.12 29.59 -2.87
N SER A 577 17.05 30.54 -2.83
CA SER A 577 18.46 30.27 -2.46
C SER A 577 18.64 29.97 -0.97
N ARG A 578 17.61 30.17 -0.14
CA ARG A 578 17.63 29.81 1.28
C ARG A 578 17.55 28.28 1.43
N ARG A 579 18.41 27.72 2.27
CA ARG A 579 18.40 26.29 2.59
C ARG A 579 17.24 25.99 3.54
N ARG A 580 16.30 25.15 3.11
CA ARG A 580 15.13 24.70 3.91
C ARG A 580 15.31 23.25 4.30
N CYS A 581 15.23 22.92 5.59
CA CYS A 581 15.51 21.59 6.12
C CYS A 581 14.27 20.97 6.77
N LEU A 582 13.79 19.86 6.21
CA LEU A 582 12.67 19.08 6.70
C LEU A 582 13.18 18.03 7.68
N GLU A 583 12.87 18.20 8.97
CA GLU A 583 13.20 17.23 10.01
C GLU A 583 11.98 16.36 10.37
N MET A 584 12.03 15.09 10.01
CA MET A 584 10.98 14.13 10.37
C MET A 584 11.54 12.99 11.22
N VAL A 585 10.70 12.48 12.12
CA VAL A 585 11.04 11.30 12.91
C VAL A 585 10.48 10.08 12.22
N VAL A 586 11.33 9.10 11.94
CA VAL A 586 10.94 7.79 11.43
C VAL A 586 11.11 6.74 12.52
N GLN A 587 10.29 5.69 12.50
CA GLN A 587 10.34 4.60 13.47
C GLN A 587 10.36 3.25 12.76
N ARG A 588 11.13 2.30 13.30
CA ARG A 588 11.21 0.95 12.77
C ARG A 588 9.93 0.17 13.10
N GLU A 589 9.22 -0.27 12.08
CA GLU A 589 8.06 -1.16 12.17
C GLU A 589 8.47 -2.61 11.97
N GLN A 590 9.26 -2.88 10.92
CA GLN A 590 9.77 -4.20 10.60
C GLN A 590 11.29 -4.22 10.66
N GLU A 591 11.84 -5.35 11.09
CA GLU A 591 13.28 -5.57 11.09
C GLU A 591 13.73 -6.11 9.73
N VAL A 592 14.59 -5.33 9.07
CA VAL A 592 15.22 -5.65 7.78
C VAL A 592 16.72 -5.46 7.97
N GLU A 593 17.49 -6.49 7.62
CA GLU A 593 18.95 -6.53 7.65
C GLU A 593 19.49 -6.26 6.22
N ASP A 594 20.76 -5.85 6.09
CA ASP A 594 21.41 -5.53 4.81
C ASP A 594 20.67 -4.49 3.93
N VAL A 595 19.99 -3.53 4.59
CA VAL A 595 19.15 -2.51 3.96
C VAL A 595 19.89 -1.73 2.88
N LYS A 596 19.24 -1.59 1.72
CA LYS A 596 19.72 -0.75 0.62
C LYS A 596 19.36 0.71 0.91
N PRO A 597 20.15 1.66 0.40
CA PRO A 597 19.85 3.08 0.56
C PRO A 597 18.45 3.44 0.04
N ALA A 598 17.73 4.25 0.82
CA ALA A 598 16.51 4.92 0.37
C ALA A 598 16.85 6.18 -0.43
N ARG A 599 15.86 6.74 -1.12
CA ARG A 599 16.05 7.86 -2.04
C ARG A 599 15.27 9.08 -1.57
N ALA A 600 15.86 10.25 -1.75
CA ALA A 600 15.14 11.51 -1.69
C ALA A 600 15.33 12.25 -3.01
N THR A 601 14.24 12.74 -3.57
CA THR A 601 14.22 13.42 -4.86
C THR A 601 13.56 14.78 -4.70
N VAL A 602 14.20 15.82 -5.23
CA VAL A 602 13.59 17.14 -5.41
C VAL A 602 13.41 17.39 -6.89
N TYR A 603 12.24 17.88 -7.28
CA TYR A 603 11.98 18.26 -8.67
C TYR A 603 11.02 19.43 -8.78
N ASP A 604 11.10 20.16 -9.88
CA ASP A 604 10.12 21.18 -10.23
C ASP A 604 8.84 20.49 -10.72
N TYR A 605 7.70 20.84 -10.13
CA TYR A 605 6.41 20.25 -10.45
C TYR A 605 5.98 20.49 -11.91
N TYR A 606 6.43 21.58 -12.52
CA TYR A 606 6.14 21.96 -13.91
C TYR A 606 7.15 21.42 -14.90
N GLN A 607 8.36 21.13 -14.45
CA GLN A 607 9.46 20.64 -15.29
C GLN A 607 10.12 19.46 -14.61
N ALA A 608 9.50 18.27 -14.72
CA ALA A 608 9.99 17.05 -14.08
C ALA A 608 11.41 16.65 -14.52
N GLU A 609 11.89 17.14 -15.67
CA GLU A 609 13.28 16.99 -16.13
C GLU A 609 14.28 17.71 -15.21
N VAL A 610 13.84 18.75 -14.51
CA VAL A 610 14.61 19.45 -13.48
C VAL A 610 14.43 18.72 -12.16
N ALA A 611 15.04 17.53 -12.07
CA ALA A 611 15.04 16.68 -10.89
C ALA A 611 16.46 16.40 -10.41
N LEU A 612 16.63 16.27 -9.10
CA LEU A 612 17.85 15.76 -8.49
C LEU A 612 17.48 14.76 -7.40
N SER A 613 18.08 13.58 -7.45
CA SER A 613 17.91 12.57 -6.41
C SER A 613 19.21 12.32 -5.68
N THR A 614 19.10 11.96 -4.40
CA THR A 614 20.21 11.51 -3.57
C THR A 614 19.80 10.27 -2.78
N SER A 615 20.77 9.41 -2.49
CA SER A 615 20.55 8.21 -1.68
C SER A 615 21.00 8.44 -0.24
N TYR A 616 20.26 7.91 0.72
CA TYR A 616 20.63 7.96 2.13
C TYR A 616 20.36 6.61 2.82
N ASN A 617 21.01 6.38 3.94
CA ASN A 617 20.76 5.22 4.79
C ASN A 617 20.70 5.64 6.25
N HIS A 618 20.10 4.81 7.09
CA HIS A 618 20.10 5.02 8.54
C HIS A 618 21.44 4.56 9.13
N ASP A 619 22.07 5.43 9.90
CA ASP A 619 23.24 5.06 10.71
C ASP A 619 22.79 4.12 11.85
N MET A 620 23.21 2.86 11.78
CA MET A 620 22.84 1.82 12.74
C MET A 620 23.79 1.78 13.96
N ASP A 621 24.81 2.65 14.02
CA ASP A 621 25.74 2.73 15.14
C ASP A 621 25.19 3.60 16.29
N CYS A 622 24.19 3.10 17.01
CA CYS A 622 23.53 3.87 18.10
C CYS A 622 24.32 3.99 19.41
N ALA A 623 25.55 3.48 19.47
CA ALA A 623 26.41 3.58 20.65
C ALA A 623 26.84 5.03 20.96
N THR A 624 26.84 5.92 19.97
CA THR A 624 27.27 7.33 20.10
C THR A 624 26.13 8.29 20.42
N ALA A 625 24.86 7.89 20.21
CA ALA A 625 23.68 8.73 20.46
C ALA A 625 23.11 8.64 21.89
N ALA A 626 23.74 7.81 22.74
CA ALA A 626 23.41 7.61 24.15
C ALA A 626 24.24 8.51 25.10
N ALA A 627 25.11 9.37 24.56
CA ALA A 627 25.99 10.26 25.32
C ALA A 627 25.43 11.68 25.46
#